data_AF-A0A438NCL2-F1
#
_entry.id   AF-A0A438NCL2-F1
#
_cell.length_a   1.000
_cell.length_b   1.000
_cell.length_c   1.000
_cell.angle_alpha   90.00
_cell.angle_beta   90.00
_cell.angle_gamma   90.00
#
_symmetry.space_group_name_H-M   'P 1'
#
loop_
_entity.id
_entity.type
_entity.pdbx_description
1 polymer ?
#
loop_
_entity_poly.entity_id
_entity_poly.type
_entity_poly.pdbx_seq_one_letter_code
_entity_poly.pdbx_strand_id
1 'polypeptide(L)'
;MSSSTLSRRQKLVYSIKLYERLEEEIPEFLTALEEKGVRYQLFFPNRPREDVSSPGTSIFQSYGKAVLDTDDTDTARSKIEAEIRRLPTATWQWENQSSENPLGDLRVFQKLPAIRLHEQTGKKAFFNNIISRYLNAKNNQTLDPPYLNKEGAYQPPALYADGSPVPHEYLEKAVQIVEETRSLVSWTAGDVLLLDNHAVQHGREPWTGDRKLLASLWDESKQSK
;
A
#
# COMPACT_ATOMS: atom_id res chain seq x y z
N MET A 1 21.50 -5.40 31.68
CA MET A 1 21.28 -5.72 30.25
C MET A 1 19.80 -6.03 30.08
N SER A 2 19.01 -5.05 29.64
CA SER A 2 17.56 -5.22 29.47
C SER A 2 17.34 -6.07 28.22
N SER A 3 16.86 -7.29 28.41
CA SER A 3 16.33 -8.13 27.33
C SER A 3 15.16 -7.37 26.71
N SER A 4 15.36 -6.75 25.53
CA SER A 4 14.30 -6.08 24.81
C SER A 4 13.32 -7.13 24.30
N THR A 5 12.29 -7.40 25.08
CA THR A 5 11.13 -8.14 24.62
C THR A 5 10.54 -7.36 23.46
N LEU A 6 10.74 -7.83 22.22
CA LEU A 6 10.12 -7.25 21.04
C LEU A 6 8.60 -7.20 21.28
N SER A 7 8.08 -5.99 21.42
CA SER A 7 6.75 -5.80 21.97
C SER A 7 5.67 -6.12 20.93
N ARG A 8 4.55 -6.67 21.38
CA ARG A 8 3.36 -6.92 20.55
C ARG A 8 2.59 -5.62 20.33
N ARG A 9 3.22 -4.57 19.78
CA ARG A 9 2.59 -3.25 19.62
C ARG A 9 2.06 -3.01 18.21
N GLN A 10 0.90 -2.40 18.14
CA GLN A 10 0.37 -1.78 16.93
C GLN A 10 0.81 -0.32 16.89
N LYS A 11 1.46 0.07 15.79
CA LYS A 11 1.78 1.47 15.51
C LYS A 11 0.59 2.10 14.83
N LEU A 12 0.10 3.22 15.36
CA LEU A 12 -0.98 4.02 14.79
C LEU A 12 -0.47 5.44 14.53
N VAL A 13 -0.89 6.04 13.43
CA VAL A 13 -0.57 7.42 13.07
C VAL A 13 -1.87 8.10 12.65
N TYR A 14 -2.19 9.22 13.29
CA TYR A 14 -3.35 10.03 12.93
C TYR A 14 -3.03 10.85 11.67
N SER A 15 -3.59 10.45 10.54
CA SER A 15 -3.29 10.96 9.19
C SER A 15 -3.60 12.44 9.00
N ILE A 16 -4.57 12.98 9.72
CA ILE A 16 -4.86 14.42 9.72
C ILE A 16 -3.74 15.17 10.44
N LYS A 17 -3.29 14.68 11.60
CA LYS A 17 -2.18 15.31 12.32
C LYS A 17 -0.86 15.19 11.56
N LEU A 18 -0.65 14.07 10.87
CA LEU A 18 0.49 13.91 9.96
C LEU A 18 0.44 14.95 8.83
N TYR A 19 -0.72 15.15 8.21
CA TYR A 19 -0.89 16.21 7.20
C TYR A 19 -0.54 17.59 7.77
N GLU A 20 -1.11 17.98 8.92
CA GLU A 20 -0.83 19.28 9.55
C GLU A 20 0.66 19.50 9.82
N ARG A 21 1.37 18.48 10.33
CA ARG A 21 2.82 18.56 10.59
C ARG A 21 3.64 18.64 9.30
N LEU A 22 3.24 17.92 8.25
CA LEU A 22 3.89 18.02 6.95
C LEU A 22 3.68 19.39 6.31
N GLU A 23 2.51 19.99 6.49
CA GLU A 23 2.18 21.34 6.00
C GLU A 23 3.02 22.41 6.70
N GLU A 24 3.25 22.26 7.99
CA GLU A 24 4.09 23.17 8.77
C GLU A 24 5.58 23.03 8.44
N GLU A 25 6.08 21.80 8.27
CA GLU A 25 7.52 21.53 8.22
C GLU A 25 8.10 21.37 6.81
N ILE A 26 7.31 20.87 5.85
CA ILE A 26 7.71 20.64 4.46
C ILE A 26 6.54 20.92 3.48
N PRO A 27 5.99 22.15 3.45
CA PRO A 27 4.81 22.48 2.64
C PRO A 27 4.99 22.21 1.14
N GLU A 28 6.20 22.34 0.60
CA GLU A 28 6.50 22.08 -0.80
C GLU A 28 6.25 20.62 -1.19
N PHE A 29 6.49 19.69 -0.24
CA PHE A 29 6.20 18.28 -0.44
C PHE A 29 4.70 18.03 -0.59
N LEU A 30 3.88 18.65 0.26
CA LEU A 30 2.42 18.52 0.18
C LEU A 30 1.88 19.17 -1.09
N THR A 31 2.35 20.38 -1.44
CA THR A 31 1.97 21.05 -2.68
C THR A 31 2.25 20.15 -3.89
N ALA A 32 3.46 19.58 -3.97
CA ALA A 32 3.80 18.66 -5.05
C ALA A 32 2.91 17.40 -5.08
N LEU A 33 2.57 16.85 -3.92
CA LEU A 33 1.66 15.70 -3.81
C LEU A 33 0.22 16.02 -4.18
N GLU A 34 -0.27 17.22 -3.89
CA GLU A 34 -1.61 17.67 -4.26
C GLU A 34 -1.72 17.97 -5.76
N GLU A 35 -0.70 18.62 -6.32
CA GLU A 35 -0.64 18.94 -7.76
C GLU A 35 -0.44 17.69 -8.62
N LYS A 36 0.50 16.82 -8.23
CA LYS A 36 0.91 15.69 -9.06
C LYS A 36 0.17 14.41 -8.69
N GLY A 37 -0.17 14.19 -7.43
CA GLY A 37 -0.56 12.87 -6.93
C GLY A 37 0.61 11.89 -6.86
N VAL A 38 0.30 10.63 -6.54
CA VAL A 38 1.28 9.54 -6.37
C VAL A 38 1.06 8.44 -7.39
N ARG A 39 2.14 7.83 -7.89
CA ARG A 39 2.13 6.64 -8.73
C ARG A 39 2.69 5.43 -8.00
N TYR A 40 1.94 4.34 -8.03
CA TYR A 40 2.39 3.01 -7.60
C TYR A 40 2.69 2.14 -8.80
N GLN A 41 3.71 1.29 -8.65
CA GLN A 41 4.10 0.25 -9.58
C GLN A 41 3.93 -1.09 -8.85
N LEU A 42 3.07 -1.96 -9.36
CA LEU A 42 2.67 -3.21 -8.71
C LEU A 42 2.92 -4.36 -9.67
N PHE A 43 3.52 -5.43 -9.18
CA PHE A 43 3.79 -6.64 -9.94
C PHE A 43 3.05 -7.81 -9.30
N PHE A 44 2.33 -8.56 -10.11
CA PHE A 44 1.51 -9.69 -9.71
C PHE A 44 1.89 -10.89 -10.57
N PRO A 45 2.69 -11.84 -10.03
CA PRO A 45 2.98 -13.08 -10.72
C PRO A 45 1.71 -13.92 -10.92
N ASN A 46 1.65 -14.63 -12.04
CA ASN A 46 0.65 -15.66 -12.28
C ASN A 46 0.95 -16.89 -11.42
N ARG A 47 0.28 -16.98 -10.27
CA ARG A 47 0.40 -18.09 -9.32
C ARG A 47 -0.97 -18.70 -9.03
N PRO A 48 -1.03 -19.98 -8.62
CA PRO A 48 -2.28 -20.62 -8.22
C PRO A 48 -3.01 -19.87 -7.10
N ARG A 49 -4.34 -19.97 -7.05
CA ARG A 49 -5.18 -19.27 -6.06
C ARG A 49 -4.88 -19.72 -4.63
N GLU A 50 -4.44 -20.97 -4.50
CA GLU A 50 -4.14 -21.68 -3.27
C GLU A 50 -2.82 -21.21 -2.63
N ASP A 51 -1.96 -20.52 -3.38
CA ASP A 51 -0.73 -19.93 -2.83
C ASP A 51 -1.07 -18.70 -1.95
N VAL A 52 -1.34 -18.98 -0.68
CA VAL A 52 -1.64 -17.98 0.36
C VAL A 52 -0.41 -17.65 1.22
N SER A 53 0.80 -18.01 0.77
CA SER A 53 2.04 -17.67 1.48
C SER A 53 2.23 -16.15 1.62
N SER A 54 1.73 -15.40 0.64
CA SER A 54 1.66 -13.94 0.63
C SER A 54 0.33 -13.49 0.02
N PRO A 55 -0.73 -13.29 0.85
CA PRO A 55 -2.05 -12.94 0.34
C PRO A 55 -2.06 -11.61 -0.41
N GLY A 56 -2.78 -11.57 -1.54
CA GLY A 56 -2.97 -10.35 -2.33
C GLY A 56 -1.78 -9.96 -3.20
N THR A 57 -0.85 -10.90 -3.44
CA THR A 57 0.33 -10.63 -4.29
C THR A 57 0.35 -11.40 -5.60
N SER A 58 -0.70 -12.14 -5.94
CA SER A 58 -0.86 -12.80 -7.25
C SER A 58 -1.99 -12.19 -8.08
N ILE A 59 -2.00 -12.47 -9.37
CA ILE A 59 -3.06 -11.99 -10.29
C ILE A 59 -4.44 -12.39 -9.80
N PHE A 60 -4.63 -13.67 -9.48
CA PHE A 60 -5.96 -14.18 -9.17
C PHE A 60 -6.50 -13.70 -7.82
N GLN A 61 -5.61 -13.43 -6.86
CA GLN A 61 -5.99 -12.86 -5.56
C GLN A 61 -6.36 -11.39 -5.66
N SER A 62 -5.72 -10.63 -6.56
CA SER A 62 -5.89 -9.17 -6.64
C SER A 62 -6.90 -8.72 -7.71
N TYR A 63 -6.96 -9.42 -8.85
CA TYR A 63 -7.80 -9.04 -9.99
C TYR A 63 -8.65 -10.20 -10.56
N GLY A 64 -8.44 -11.44 -10.10
CA GLY A 64 -9.08 -12.62 -10.67
C GLY A 64 -10.38 -13.06 -10.00
N LYS A 65 -11.07 -12.19 -9.25
CA LYS A 65 -12.31 -12.55 -8.54
C LYS A 65 -13.40 -13.08 -9.49
N ALA A 66 -13.51 -12.51 -10.68
CA ALA A 66 -14.50 -12.92 -11.68
C ALA A 66 -14.03 -14.05 -12.62
N VAL A 67 -12.75 -14.40 -12.58
CA VAL A 67 -12.17 -15.45 -13.43
C VAL A 67 -12.54 -16.83 -12.90
N LEU A 68 -12.96 -17.71 -13.78
CA LEU A 68 -13.32 -19.11 -13.50
C LEU A 68 -12.21 -20.04 -13.97
N ASP A 69 -12.09 -21.22 -13.36
CA ASP A 69 -11.08 -22.22 -13.76
C ASP A 69 -11.32 -22.80 -15.17
N THR A 70 -12.52 -22.60 -15.72
CA THR A 70 -12.91 -23.00 -17.08
C THR A 70 -12.68 -21.91 -18.12
N ASP A 71 -12.30 -20.69 -17.72
CA ASP A 71 -12.02 -19.61 -18.67
C ASP A 71 -10.75 -19.91 -19.46
N ASP A 72 -10.79 -19.66 -20.78
CA ASP A 72 -9.56 -19.60 -21.56
C ASP A 72 -8.73 -18.34 -21.22
N THR A 73 -7.50 -18.29 -21.71
CA THR A 73 -6.56 -17.19 -21.44
C THR A 73 -7.14 -15.82 -21.78
N ASP A 74 -7.80 -15.67 -22.93
CA ASP A 74 -8.30 -14.38 -23.40
C ASP A 74 -9.51 -13.91 -22.61
N THR A 75 -10.39 -14.84 -22.22
CA THR A 75 -11.51 -14.58 -21.31
C THR A 75 -11.01 -14.17 -19.93
N ALA A 76 -10.02 -14.89 -19.38
CA ALA A 76 -9.41 -14.57 -18.10
C ALA A 76 -8.78 -13.17 -18.12
N ARG A 77 -8.00 -12.83 -19.15
CA ARG A 77 -7.43 -11.48 -19.33
C ARG A 77 -8.53 -10.43 -19.38
N SER A 78 -9.56 -10.62 -20.21
CA SER A 78 -10.64 -9.64 -20.37
C SER A 78 -11.32 -9.32 -19.04
N LYS A 79 -11.57 -10.33 -18.19
CA LYS A 79 -12.14 -10.17 -16.85
C LYS A 79 -11.18 -9.45 -15.89
N ILE A 80 -9.90 -9.81 -15.90
CA ILE A 80 -8.86 -9.15 -15.09
C ILE A 80 -8.73 -7.67 -15.47
N GLU A 81 -8.71 -7.37 -16.77
CA GLU A 81 -8.63 -5.99 -17.23
C GLU A 81 -9.89 -5.19 -16.91
N ALA A 82 -11.08 -5.81 -16.94
CA ALA A 82 -12.31 -5.16 -16.48
C ALA A 82 -12.22 -4.78 -14.99
N GLU A 83 -11.62 -5.63 -14.15
CA GLU A 83 -11.36 -5.32 -12.74
C GLU A 83 -10.35 -4.18 -12.58
N ILE A 84 -9.25 -4.17 -13.35
CA ILE A 84 -8.27 -3.07 -13.33
C ILE A 84 -8.93 -1.74 -13.71
N ARG A 85 -9.80 -1.75 -14.73
CA ARG A 85 -10.52 -0.55 -15.21
C ARG A 85 -11.50 0.04 -14.19
N ARG A 86 -11.82 -0.66 -13.08
CA ARG A 86 -12.56 -0.06 -11.95
C ARG A 86 -11.82 1.13 -11.33
N LEU A 87 -10.50 1.19 -11.48
CA LEU A 87 -9.71 2.38 -11.20
C LEU A 87 -9.35 3.06 -12.54
N PRO A 88 -10.04 4.16 -12.93
CA PRO A 88 -9.85 4.77 -14.25
C PRO A 88 -8.44 5.30 -14.53
N THR A 89 -7.67 5.56 -13.47
CA THR A 89 -6.30 6.05 -13.54
C THR A 89 -5.26 4.95 -13.62
N ALA A 90 -5.69 3.67 -13.58
CA ALA A 90 -4.80 2.54 -13.68
C ALA A 90 -4.45 2.22 -15.13
N THR A 91 -3.18 1.87 -15.36
CA THR A 91 -2.72 1.24 -16.60
C THR A 91 -2.01 -0.05 -16.28
N TRP A 92 -1.85 -0.95 -17.24
CA TRP A 92 -1.23 -2.24 -17.00
C TRP A 92 -0.46 -2.75 -18.21
N GLN A 93 0.35 -3.76 -17.97
CA GLN A 93 1.10 -4.50 -18.97
C GLN A 93 1.13 -5.98 -18.58
N TRP A 94 0.95 -6.85 -19.58
CA TRP A 94 1.22 -8.27 -19.46
C TRP A 94 2.70 -8.52 -19.74
N GLU A 95 3.35 -9.30 -18.88
CA GLU A 95 4.78 -9.62 -18.92
C GLU A 95 4.99 -11.14 -18.85
N ASN A 96 6.19 -11.63 -19.16
CA ASN A 96 6.58 -13.03 -18.96
C ASN A 96 5.61 -14.07 -19.56
N GLN A 97 4.99 -13.75 -20.70
CA GLN A 97 4.12 -14.67 -21.43
C GLN A 97 4.95 -15.75 -22.13
N SER A 98 4.57 -17.01 -21.97
CA SER A 98 5.25 -18.14 -22.61
C SER A 98 4.28 -19.32 -22.82
N SER A 99 4.75 -20.40 -23.44
CA SER A 99 3.98 -21.65 -23.52
C SER A 99 3.65 -22.24 -22.14
N GLU A 100 4.50 -21.99 -21.14
CA GLU A 100 4.32 -22.46 -19.75
C GLU A 100 3.54 -21.47 -18.89
N ASN A 101 3.51 -20.18 -19.29
CA ASN A 101 2.74 -19.12 -18.65
C ASN A 101 1.91 -18.36 -19.71
N PRO A 102 0.86 -18.99 -20.27
CA PRO A 102 0.11 -18.41 -21.37
C PRO A 102 -0.64 -17.12 -20.97
N LEU A 103 -1.06 -17.01 -19.70
CA LEU A 103 -1.67 -15.79 -19.15
C LEU A 103 -0.65 -14.66 -19.01
N GLY A 104 0.57 -14.98 -18.60
CA GLY A 104 1.62 -14.00 -18.28
C GLY A 104 1.47 -13.43 -16.88
N ASP A 105 2.51 -12.75 -16.43
CA ASP A 105 2.49 -11.93 -15.21
C ASP A 105 1.87 -10.55 -15.50
N LEU A 106 1.38 -9.89 -14.45
CA LEU A 106 0.70 -8.61 -14.59
C LEU A 106 1.46 -7.50 -13.86
N ARG A 107 1.81 -6.45 -14.59
CA ARG A 107 2.26 -5.18 -14.02
C ARG A 107 1.11 -4.18 -14.06
N VAL A 108 0.79 -3.56 -12.92
CA VAL A 108 -0.22 -2.50 -12.82
C VAL A 108 0.41 -1.22 -12.30
N PHE A 109 0.07 -0.10 -12.94
CA PHE A 109 0.42 1.24 -12.51
C PHE A 109 -0.83 1.95 -12.05
N GLN A 110 -0.80 2.55 -10.86
CA GLN A 110 -1.94 3.26 -10.31
C GLN A 110 -1.54 4.69 -9.99
N LYS A 111 -2.29 5.67 -10.51
CA LYS A 111 -2.13 7.09 -10.14
C LYS A 111 -3.28 7.47 -9.21
N LEU A 112 -2.96 7.95 -8.01
CA LEU A 112 -3.94 8.24 -6.97
C LEU A 112 -3.65 9.59 -6.31
N PRO A 113 -4.68 10.29 -5.80
CA PRO A 113 -4.46 11.40 -4.88
C PRO A 113 -3.69 10.91 -3.65
N ALA A 114 -2.72 11.71 -3.19
CA ALA A 114 -1.99 11.43 -1.96
C ALA A 114 -2.74 11.91 -0.71
N ILE A 115 -3.58 12.93 -0.89
CA ILE A 115 -4.38 13.58 0.16
C ILE A 115 -5.86 13.31 -0.12
N ARG A 116 -6.63 13.03 0.93
CA ARG A 116 -8.09 12.88 0.86
C ARG A 116 -8.75 13.76 1.90
N LEU A 117 -9.98 14.19 1.63
CA LEU A 117 -10.82 14.84 2.64
C LEU A 117 -11.50 13.77 3.49
N HIS A 118 -11.44 13.94 4.80
CA HIS A 118 -12.17 13.13 5.75
C HIS A 118 -13.65 13.49 5.72
N GLU A 119 -14.53 12.54 5.40
CA GLU A 119 -15.91 12.84 5.00
C GLU A 119 -16.72 13.57 6.08
N GLN A 120 -16.58 13.17 7.36
CA GLN A 120 -17.37 13.79 8.43
C GLN A 120 -16.81 15.12 8.94
N THR A 121 -15.51 15.39 8.75
CA THR A 121 -14.85 16.58 9.34
C THR A 121 -14.39 17.59 8.30
N GLY A 122 -14.34 17.21 7.02
CA GLY A 122 -13.82 18.03 5.93
C GLY A 122 -12.29 18.26 5.99
N LYS A 123 -11.59 17.68 6.96
CA LYS A 123 -10.14 17.87 7.13
C LYS A 123 -9.35 17.07 6.11
N LYS A 124 -8.23 17.62 5.63
CA LYS A 124 -7.28 16.91 4.79
C LYS A 124 -6.54 15.84 5.61
N ALA A 125 -6.46 14.64 5.06
CA ALA A 125 -5.76 13.50 5.63
C ALA A 125 -4.70 13.00 4.65
N PHE A 126 -3.49 12.73 5.16
CA PHE A 126 -2.45 12.06 4.39
C PHE A 126 -2.84 10.58 4.20
N PHE A 127 -3.50 10.27 3.08
CA PHE A 127 -4.10 8.97 2.80
C PHE A 127 -3.40 8.33 1.60
N ASN A 128 -2.22 7.75 1.85
CA ASN A 128 -1.43 7.07 0.82
C ASN A 128 -0.35 6.18 1.49
N ASN A 129 0.33 5.38 0.68
CA ASN A 129 1.40 4.47 1.10
C ASN A 129 2.81 4.92 0.69
N ILE A 130 3.05 6.22 0.42
CA ILE A 130 4.35 6.67 -0.10
C ILE A 130 5.50 6.40 0.89
N ILE A 131 5.25 6.62 2.19
CA ILE A 131 6.22 6.41 3.28
C ILE A 131 6.54 4.93 3.44
N SER A 132 5.52 4.07 3.46
CA SER A 132 5.73 2.62 3.61
C SER A 132 6.45 2.01 2.40
N ARG A 133 6.14 2.47 1.19
CA ARG A 133 6.85 2.06 -0.04
C ARG A 133 8.31 2.52 -0.04
N TYR A 134 8.59 3.74 0.42
CA TYR A 134 9.95 4.23 0.58
C TYR A 134 10.75 3.39 1.57
N LEU A 135 10.21 3.13 2.77
CA LEU A 135 10.88 2.31 3.78
C LEU A 135 11.12 0.88 3.30
N ASN A 136 10.15 0.29 2.60
CA ASN A 136 10.31 -1.04 2.02
C ASN A 136 11.41 -1.05 0.95
N ALA A 137 11.41 -0.09 0.03
CA ALA A 137 12.43 -0.01 -1.02
C ALA A 137 13.83 0.28 -0.44
N LYS A 138 13.93 1.17 0.56
CA LYS A 138 15.19 1.46 1.28
C LYS A 138 15.76 0.20 1.93
N ASN A 139 14.92 -0.57 2.64
CA ASN A 139 15.35 -1.81 3.30
C ASN A 139 15.80 -2.90 2.32
N ASN A 140 15.23 -2.92 1.11
CA ASN A 140 15.56 -3.90 0.08
C ASN A 140 16.61 -3.41 -0.93
N GLN A 141 17.14 -2.19 -0.75
CA GLN A 141 18.11 -1.55 -1.66
C GLN A 141 17.56 -1.38 -3.09
N THR A 142 16.28 -1.03 -3.20
CA THR A 142 15.55 -0.89 -4.45
C THR A 142 14.98 0.51 -4.64
N LEU A 143 15.67 1.56 -4.14
CA LEU A 143 15.24 2.96 -4.35
C LEU A 143 15.43 3.43 -5.80
N ASP A 144 16.40 2.84 -6.51
CA ASP A 144 16.73 3.17 -7.88
C ASP A 144 16.40 2.01 -8.84
N PRO A 145 16.13 2.29 -10.14
CA PRO A 145 16.00 1.25 -11.15
C PRO A 145 17.21 0.31 -11.17
N PRO A 146 17.02 -1.00 -11.40
CA PRO A 146 15.80 -1.66 -11.89
C PRO A 146 14.78 -2.03 -10.80
N TYR A 147 14.96 -1.56 -9.56
CA TYR A 147 14.08 -1.86 -8.41
C TYR A 147 14.00 -3.35 -8.02
N LEU A 148 15.05 -4.12 -8.33
CA LEU A 148 15.17 -5.55 -7.98
C LEU A 148 16.02 -5.71 -6.74
N ASN A 149 15.52 -6.44 -5.75
CA ASN A 149 16.28 -6.76 -4.55
C ASN A 149 17.31 -7.89 -4.85
N LYS A 150 18.09 -8.31 -3.85
CA LYS A 150 19.12 -9.35 -4.01
C LYS A 150 18.57 -10.73 -4.41
N GLU A 151 17.28 -11.01 -4.16
CA GLU A 151 16.57 -12.21 -4.62
C GLU A 151 15.90 -12.05 -5.99
N GLY A 152 16.04 -10.89 -6.64
CA GLY A 152 15.40 -10.59 -7.92
C GLY A 152 13.91 -10.22 -7.80
N ALA A 153 13.41 -9.93 -6.59
CA ALA A 153 12.04 -9.48 -6.40
C ALA A 153 11.90 -7.98 -6.71
N TYR A 154 10.89 -7.61 -7.49
CA TYR A 154 10.62 -6.23 -7.88
C TYR A 154 9.88 -5.46 -6.78
N GLN A 155 10.57 -4.50 -6.15
CA GLN A 155 10.09 -3.76 -4.96
C GLN A 155 10.35 -2.25 -5.07
N PRO A 156 9.69 -1.55 -6.02
CA PRO A 156 9.95 -0.14 -6.28
C PRO A 156 9.39 0.78 -5.18
N PRO A 157 9.98 1.98 -5.01
CA PRO A 157 9.33 3.04 -4.27
C PRO A 157 8.10 3.55 -5.04
N ALA A 158 7.29 4.35 -4.36
CA ALA A 158 6.29 5.17 -5.03
C ALA A 158 6.95 6.40 -5.65
N LEU A 159 6.38 6.88 -6.75
CA LEU A 159 6.84 8.04 -7.50
C LEU A 159 5.76 9.13 -7.48
N TYR A 160 6.06 10.35 -7.91
CA TYR A 160 5.00 11.28 -8.30
C TYR A 160 4.22 10.73 -9.51
N ALA A 161 2.97 11.19 -9.73
CA ALA A 161 2.15 10.59 -10.78
C ALA A 161 2.65 10.83 -12.21
N ASP A 162 3.48 11.86 -12.40
CA ASP A 162 4.22 12.14 -13.63
C ASP A 162 5.39 11.15 -13.88
N GLY A 163 5.75 10.33 -12.89
CA GLY A 163 6.84 9.36 -12.94
C GLY A 163 8.18 9.91 -12.41
N SER A 164 8.24 11.17 -11.99
CA SER A 164 9.44 11.72 -11.35
C SER A 164 9.65 11.13 -9.94
N PRO A 165 10.91 10.91 -9.51
CA PRO A 165 11.20 10.44 -8.16
C PRO A 165 10.77 11.46 -7.12
N VAL A 166 10.36 10.98 -5.96
CA VAL A 166 10.10 11.83 -4.80
C VAL A 166 11.41 12.07 -4.07
N PRO A 167 11.81 13.34 -3.81
CA PRO A 167 13.04 13.64 -3.09
C PRO A 167 13.15 12.89 -1.76
N HIS A 168 14.31 12.27 -1.52
CA HIS A 168 14.53 11.47 -0.31
C HIS A 168 14.41 12.30 0.96
N GLU A 169 14.82 13.58 0.94
CA GLU A 169 14.73 14.47 2.11
C GLU A 169 13.28 14.63 2.62
N TYR A 170 12.30 14.72 1.70
CA TYR A 170 10.89 14.79 2.07
C TYR A 170 10.39 13.48 2.68
N LEU A 171 10.80 12.35 2.11
CA LEU A 171 10.42 11.03 2.62
C LEU A 171 11.05 10.74 3.99
N GLU A 172 12.32 11.12 4.18
CA GLU A 172 13.02 10.99 5.46
C GLU A 172 12.40 11.87 6.54
N LYS A 173 12.07 13.12 6.19
CA LYS A 173 11.38 14.02 7.11
C LYS A 173 9.97 13.53 7.44
N ALA A 174 9.23 13.00 6.47
CA ALA A 174 7.93 12.39 6.71
C ALA A 174 8.00 11.14 7.61
N VAL A 175 9.04 10.31 7.44
CA VAL A 175 9.34 9.19 8.35
C VAL A 175 9.59 9.72 9.77
N GLN A 176 10.40 10.77 9.93
CA GLN A 176 10.65 11.38 11.24
C GLN A 176 9.35 11.84 11.91
N ILE A 177 8.50 12.60 11.19
CA ILE A 177 7.21 13.08 11.72
C ILE A 177 6.30 11.91 12.12
N VAL A 178 6.27 10.86 11.30
CA VAL A 178 5.55 9.62 11.62
C VAL A 178 6.07 8.97 12.91
N GLU A 179 7.37 8.95 13.13
CA GLU A 179 7.98 8.38 14.35
C GLU A 179 7.71 9.23 15.59
N GLU A 180 7.66 10.56 15.45
CA GLU A 180 7.36 11.51 16.53
C GLU A 180 5.88 11.51 16.92
N THR A 181 4.98 11.31 15.95
CA THR A 181 3.53 11.44 16.14
C THR A 181 2.80 10.11 16.36
N ARG A 182 3.50 8.98 16.21
CA ARG A 182 2.88 7.66 16.37
C ARG A 182 2.39 7.42 17.79
N SER A 183 1.28 6.71 17.89
CA SER A 183 0.86 6.03 19.10
C SER A 183 1.21 4.55 19.02
N LEU A 184 1.74 3.98 20.10
CA LEU A 184 2.06 2.55 20.20
C LEU A 184 1.08 1.87 21.15
N VAL A 185 0.16 1.10 20.59
CA VAL A 185 -0.87 0.38 21.34
C VAL A 185 -0.36 -1.02 21.65
N SER A 186 -0.25 -1.35 22.94
CA SER A 186 0.08 -2.71 23.39
C SER A 186 -1.21 -3.53 23.52
N TRP A 187 -1.18 -4.76 23.03
CA TRP A 187 -2.33 -5.65 23.06
C TRP A 187 -2.37 -6.49 24.34
N THR A 188 -3.55 -6.57 24.93
CA THR A 188 -3.98 -7.59 25.90
C THR A 188 -5.02 -8.50 25.24
N ALA A 189 -5.06 -9.77 25.63
CA ALA A 189 -6.07 -10.69 25.11
C ALA A 189 -7.48 -10.18 25.46
N GLY A 190 -8.34 -10.07 24.45
CA GLY A 190 -9.70 -9.53 24.59
C GLY A 190 -9.82 -8.06 24.18
N ASP A 191 -8.72 -7.34 23.99
CA ASP A 191 -8.77 -5.96 23.49
C ASP A 191 -9.38 -5.90 22.09
N VAL A 192 -10.16 -4.85 21.86
CA VAL A 192 -10.70 -4.50 20.56
C VAL A 192 -10.31 -3.07 20.25
N LEU A 193 -9.66 -2.88 19.10
CA LEU A 193 -9.28 -1.58 18.58
C LEU A 193 -10.20 -1.25 17.40
N LEU A 194 -11.01 -0.21 17.54
CA LEU A 194 -11.77 0.36 16.43
C LEU A 194 -10.97 1.51 15.81
N LEU A 195 -10.77 1.45 14.50
CA LEU A 195 -10.02 2.45 13.75
C LEU A 195 -10.92 3.08 12.69
N ASP A 196 -10.87 4.40 12.62
CA ASP A 196 -11.31 5.13 11.44
C ASP A 196 -10.21 5.04 10.37
N ASN A 197 -10.46 4.24 9.34
CA ASN A 197 -9.46 4.01 8.29
C ASN A 197 -9.17 5.26 7.44
N HIS A 198 -10.10 6.23 7.39
CA HIS A 198 -9.90 7.50 6.68
C HIS A 198 -9.02 8.48 7.45
N ALA A 199 -8.94 8.32 8.78
CA ALA A 199 -8.16 9.16 9.66
C ALA A 199 -6.91 8.51 10.22
N VAL A 200 -6.77 7.18 10.18
CA VAL A 200 -5.68 6.46 10.87
C VAL A 200 -4.93 5.54 9.92
N GLN A 201 -3.63 5.79 9.78
CA GLN A 201 -2.69 4.81 9.27
C GLN A 201 -2.23 3.87 10.38
N HIS A 202 -1.94 2.63 10.02
CA HIS A 202 -1.50 1.63 10.97
C HIS A 202 -0.33 0.82 10.41
N GLY A 203 0.54 0.39 11.32
CA GLY A 203 1.70 -0.43 11.03
C GLY A 203 1.99 -1.32 12.22
N ARG A 204 2.96 -2.21 12.07
CA ARG A 204 3.23 -3.25 13.06
C ARG A 204 4.70 -3.30 13.37
N GLU A 205 5.03 -3.29 14.65
CA GLU A 205 6.42 -3.51 15.08
C GLU A 205 6.83 -4.99 14.88
N PRO A 206 8.13 -5.26 14.65
CA PRO A 206 8.64 -6.62 14.73
C PRO A 206 8.31 -7.24 16.10
N TRP A 207 7.97 -8.53 16.12
CA TRP A 207 7.63 -9.27 17.33
C TRP A 207 8.25 -10.67 17.27
N THR A 208 8.38 -11.33 18.42
CA THR A 208 8.78 -12.75 18.52
C THR A 208 7.70 -13.57 19.24
N GLY A 209 7.69 -14.88 18.96
CA GLY A 209 6.70 -15.82 19.50
C GLY A 209 5.31 -15.68 18.90
N ASP A 210 4.36 -16.38 19.50
CA ASP A 210 2.99 -16.46 18.98
C ASP A 210 2.24 -15.14 19.14
N ARG A 211 1.63 -14.70 18.04
CA ARG A 211 0.76 -13.51 17.98
C ARG A 211 -0.36 -13.79 16.99
N LYS A 212 -1.60 -13.79 17.48
CA LYS A 212 -2.81 -13.91 16.65
C LYS A 212 -3.67 -12.67 16.86
N LEU A 213 -3.90 -11.92 15.78
CA LEU A 213 -4.88 -10.84 15.73
C LEU A 213 -5.91 -11.20 14.67
N LEU A 214 -7.16 -10.83 14.95
CA LEU A 214 -8.26 -10.92 14.01
C LEU A 214 -8.61 -9.50 13.55
N ALA A 215 -9.12 -9.37 12.33
CA ALA A 215 -9.54 -8.09 11.77
C ALA A 215 -10.92 -8.23 11.10
N SER A 216 -11.68 -7.14 11.11
CA SER A 216 -12.94 -7.00 10.40
C SER A 216 -12.91 -5.65 9.68
N LEU A 217 -13.34 -5.61 8.42
CA LEU A 217 -13.42 -4.40 7.61
C LEU A 217 -14.89 -4.08 7.37
N TRP A 218 -15.26 -2.84 7.58
CA TRP A 218 -16.64 -2.38 7.47
C TRP A 218 -16.72 -1.34 6.35
N ASP A 219 -17.69 -1.52 5.47
CA ASP A 219 -18.04 -0.47 4.51
C ASP A 219 -18.95 0.54 5.21
N GLU A 220 -18.78 1.83 4.89
CA GLU A 220 -19.79 2.80 5.27
C GLU A 220 -21.07 2.50 4.51
N SER A 221 -22.20 2.44 5.22
CA SER A 221 -23.50 2.39 4.56
C SER A 221 -23.61 3.62 3.68
N LYS A 222 -23.79 3.45 2.36
CA LYS A 222 -24.12 4.56 1.47
C LYS A 222 -25.38 5.22 2.02
N GLN A 223 -25.24 6.32 2.76
CA GLN A 223 -26.39 7.15 3.06
C GLN A 223 -26.83 7.72 1.71
N SER A 224 -28.02 7.32 1.26
CA SER A 224 -28.66 7.99 0.13
C SER A 224 -28.79 9.47 0.51
N LYS A 225 -28.01 10.33 -0.14
CA LYS A 225 -28.31 11.77 -0.18
C LYS A 225 -29.55 11.98 -1.03
#